data_AF-E5BHY7-F1
#
_entry.id   AF-E5BHY7-F1
#
_cell.length_a   1.000
_cell.length_b   1.000
_cell.length_c   1.000
_cell.angle_alpha   90.00
_cell.angle_beta   90.00
_cell.angle_gamma   90.00
#
_symmetry.space_group_name_H-M   'P 1'
#
loop_
_entity.id
_entity.type
_entity.pdbx_description
1 polymer ?
#
loop_
_entity_poly.entity_id
_entity_poly.type
_entity_poly.pdbx_seq_one_letter_code
_entity_poly.pdbx_strand_id
1 'polypeptide(L)'
;MRKRIDPQELVGKEFENKIGEKFKIVKYLFKEKTNHCFDVEFLETKNIQLGTLNQIRNGTCIDVVQKKKMKRLQRELDLRKRNRLVKQAKNVCHVPNNLKEKNVLAIDLSTTSTGIAYSQKGEIVRWKTIKAEDKDFRKRGAKIIEELVKILKKGKIDFVVLEDVYLGLNSSVLTMLSEVRGMLTYPLVKLNIDILIVPPVLWKHRIEGVPFHREEQKEFMMKKFLEYTGENPDSDDVADAYMMLRACLED
;
A
#
# COMPACT_ATOMS: atom_id res chain seq x y z
N MET A 1 -22.60 -42.48 25.43
CA MET A 1 -23.67 -41.45 25.33
C MET A 1 -23.07 -40.07 25.63
N ARG A 2 -23.05 -39.13 24.68
CA ARG A 2 -22.66 -37.74 24.98
C ARG A 2 -23.74 -37.15 25.88
N LYS A 3 -23.40 -36.73 27.11
CA LYS A 3 -24.32 -36.03 28.02
C LYS A 3 -25.01 -34.90 27.22
N ARG A 4 -26.34 -34.92 27.19
CA ARG A 4 -27.16 -33.86 26.61
C ARG A 4 -26.99 -32.67 27.55
N ILE A 5 -26.22 -31.66 27.11
CA ILE A 5 -25.93 -30.49 27.93
C ILE A 5 -27.19 -29.64 28.01
N ASP A 6 -27.63 -29.31 29.22
CA ASP A 6 -28.64 -28.30 29.45
C ASP A 6 -28.01 -26.91 29.26
N PRO A 7 -28.44 -26.11 28.26
CA PRO A 7 -27.91 -24.78 28.04
C PRO A 7 -28.08 -23.84 29.25
N GLN A 8 -29.10 -24.04 30.09
CA GLN A 8 -29.32 -23.21 31.28
C GLN A 8 -28.19 -23.35 32.31
N GLU A 9 -27.56 -24.53 32.42
CA GLU A 9 -26.43 -24.74 33.34
C GLU A 9 -25.17 -23.93 32.99
N LEU A 10 -25.11 -23.38 31.79
CA LEU A 10 -24.00 -22.54 31.34
C LEU A 10 -24.20 -21.08 31.72
N VAL A 11 -25.43 -20.65 32.00
CA VAL A 11 -25.74 -19.27 32.42
C VAL A 11 -25.07 -18.98 33.77
N GLY A 12 -24.43 -17.82 33.88
CA GLY A 12 -23.64 -17.39 35.04
C GLY A 12 -22.21 -17.91 35.09
N LYS A 13 -21.82 -18.87 34.24
CA LYS A 13 -20.43 -19.37 34.19
C LYS A 13 -19.51 -18.42 33.43
N GLU A 14 -18.29 -18.33 33.91
CA GLU A 14 -17.19 -17.60 33.29
C GLU A 14 -16.33 -18.52 32.43
N PHE A 15 -15.81 -17.95 31.34
CA PHE A 15 -14.95 -18.60 30.38
C PHE A 15 -13.84 -17.64 29.97
N GLU A 16 -12.73 -18.22 29.50
CA GLU A 16 -11.63 -17.48 28.90
C GLU A 16 -11.43 -17.99 27.47
N ASN A 17 -11.27 -17.07 26.51
CA ASN A 17 -11.01 -17.45 25.13
C ASN A 17 -9.50 -17.64 24.85
N LYS A 18 -9.16 -18.06 23.63
CA LYS A 18 -7.77 -18.34 23.22
C LYS A 18 -6.83 -17.14 23.26
N ILE A 19 -7.35 -15.92 23.34
CA ILE A 19 -6.56 -14.69 23.41
C ILE A 19 -6.59 -14.06 24.81
N GLY A 20 -7.10 -14.78 25.82
CA GLY A 20 -7.11 -14.38 27.23
C GLY A 20 -8.25 -13.46 27.64
N GLU A 21 -9.22 -13.17 26.77
CA GLU A 21 -10.39 -12.37 27.16
C GLU A 21 -11.35 -13.23 28.01
N LYS A 22 -11.73 -12.71 29.17
CA LYS A 22 -12.70 -13.34 30.06
C LYS A 22 -14.12 -12.84 29.78
N PHE A 23 -15.08 -13.74 29.76
CA PHE A 23 -16.49 -13.43 29.55
C PHE A 23 -17.39 -14.36 30.36
N LYS A 24 -18.60 -13.90 30.67
CA LYS A 24 -19.64 -14.70 31.33
C LYS A 24 -20.83 -14.90 30.41
N ILE A 25 -21.50 -16.03 30.53
CA ILE A 25 -22.78 -16.26 29.85
C ILE A 25 -23.88 -15.61 30.68
N VAL A 26 -24.59 -14.64 30.10
CA VAL A 26 -25.64 -13.88 30.79
C VAL A 26 -27.00 -14.52 30.60
N LYS A 27 -27.26 -15.02 29.40
CA LYS A 27 -28.60 -15.51 29.04
C LYS A 27 -28.52 -16.55 27.93
N TYR A 28 -29.30 -17.61 28.06
CA TYR A 28 -29.59 -18.50 26.93
C TYR A 28 -30.64 -17.87 26.01
N LEU A 29 -30.37 -17.84 24.70
CA LEU A 29 -31.25 -17.21 23.72
C LEU A 29 -32.12 -18.23 23.01
N PHE A 30 -31.50 -19.03 22.13
CA PHE A 30 -32.18 -20.01 21.29
C PHE A 30 -31.19 -21.07 20.80
N LYS A 31 -31.72 -22.09 20.13
CA LYS A 31 -30.91 -23.08 19.41
C LYS A 31 -31.05 -22.85 17.92
N GLU A 32 -29.93 -22.64 17.25
CA GLU A 32 -29.86 -22.54 15.79
C GLU A 32 -29.29 -23.84 15.21
N LYS A 33 -30.12 -24.59 14.47
CA LYS A 33 -29.79 -25.93 13.96
C LYS A 33 -29.31 -26.85 15.09
N THR A 34 -28.01 -27.10 15.18
CA THR A 34 -27.37 -27.98 16.17
C THR A 34 -26.61 -27.22 17.27
N ASN A 35 -26.58 -25.88 17.23
CA ASN A 35 -25.74 -25.05 18.09
C ASN A 35 -26.60 -24.16 19.01
N HIS A 36 -26.19 -24.00 20.26
CA HIS A 36 -26.91 -23.15 21.23
C HIS A 36 -26.32 -21.73 21.23
N CYS A 37 -27.17 -20.72 21.28
CA CYS A 37 -26.81 -19.32 21.24
C CYS A 37 -27.10 -18.66 22.59
N PHE A 38 -26.21 -17.76 23.01
CA PHE A 38 -26.23 -17.10 24.30
C PHE A 38 -25.89 -15.62 24.15
N ASP A 39 -26.38 -14.79 25.08
CA ASP A 39 -25.73 -13.52 25.37
C ASP A 39 -24.50 -13.78 26.22
N VAL A 40 -23.35 -13.31 25.75
CA VAL A 40 -22.09 -13.30 26.51
C VAL A 40 -21.71 -11.87 26.84
N GLU A 41 -21.32 -11.61 28.09
CA GLU A 41 -20.77 -10.33 28.54
C GLU A 41 -19.27 -10.47 28.76
N PHE A 42 -18.48 -9.67 28.06
CA PHE A 42 -17.03 -9.60 28.27
C PHE A 42 -16.73 -8.81 29.55
N LEU A 43 -15.94 -9.38 30.46
CA LEU A 43 -15.81 -8.87 31.82
C LEU A 43 -15.11 -7.51 31.89
N GLU A 44 -14.13 -7.27 31.02
CA GLU A 44 -13.35 -6.04 30.98
C GLU A 44 -14.13 -4.88 30.35
N THR A 45 -14.76 -5.12 29.21
CA THR A 45 -15.42 -4.08 28.40
C THR A 45 -16.89 -3.90 28.71
N LYS A 46 -17.50 -4.87 29.39
CA LYS A 46 -18.96 -5.00 29.62
C LYS A 46 -19.78 -5.08 28.33
N ASN A 47 -19.14 -5.34 27.19
CA ASN A 47 -19.85 -5.54 25.92
C ASN A 47 -20.65 -6.85 25.98
N ILE A 48 -21.93 -6.76 25.59
CA ILE A 48 -22.80 -7.92 25.44
C ILE A 48 -22.97 -8.22 23.96
N GLN A 49 -22.78 -9.48 23.57
CA GLN A 49 -22.98 -9.94 22.21
C GLN A 49 -23.44 -11.40 22.16
N LEU A 50 -23.93 -11.83 21.00
CA LEU A 50 -24.26 -13.22 20.77
C LEU A 50 -22.99 -14.07 20.68
N GLY A 51 -22.93 -15.11 21.52
CA GLY A 51 -21.91 -16.17 21.48
C GLY A 51 -22.56 -17.53 21.30
N THR A 52 -22.01 -18.37 20.44
CA THR A 52 -22.49 -19.74 20.25
C THR A 52 -21.72 -20.75 21.11
N LEU A 53 -22.34 -21.87 21.47
CA LEU A 53 -21.73 -22.94 22.27
C LEU A 53 -20.43 -23.45 21.64
N ASN A 54 -20.40 -23.57 20.31
CA ASN A 54 -19.20 -23.96 19.59
C ASN A 54 -18.09 -22.91 19.72
N GLN A 55 -18.40 -21.61 19.63
CA GLN A 55 -17.40 -20.56 19.83
C GLN A 55 -16.86 -20.56 21.25
N ILE A 56 -17.73 -20.77 22.25
CA ILE A 56 -17.36 -20.83 23.66
C ILE A 56 -16.44 -22.02 23.91
N ARG A 57 -16.84 -23.23 23.47
CA ARG A 57 -16.03 -24.46 23.63
C ARG A 57 -14.70 -24.42 22.89
N ASN A 58 -14.68 -23.82 21.70
CA ASN A 58 -13.46 -23.74 20.90
C ASN A 58 -12.59 -22.53 21.29
N GLY A 59 -12.99 -21.73 22.28
CA GLY A 59 -12.29 -20.52 22.71
C GLY A 59 -12.19 -19.45 21.61
N THR A 60 -13.15 -19.40 20.69
CA THR A 60 -13.21 -18.42 19.58
C THR A 60 -14.30 -17.37 19.76
N CYS A 61 -14.97 -17.35 20.91
CA CYS A 61 -15.85 -16.25 21.30
C CYS A 61 -14.99 -15.07 21.75
N ILE A 62 -14.92 -14.03 20.91
CA ILE A 62 -14.08 -12.84 21.11
C ILE A 62 -14.94 -11.58 21.18
N ASP A 63 -14.46 -10.51 21.82
CA ASP A 63 -15.16 -9.24 21.88
C ASP A 63 -15.09 -8.53 20.52
N VAL A 64 -16.11 -8.78 19.68
CA VAL A 64 -16.18 -8.23 18.33
C VAL A 64 -16.40 -6.72 18.37
N VAL A 65 -17.13 -6.22 19.38
CA VAL A 65 -17.42 -4.80 19.55
C VAL A 65 -16.13 -4.04 19.86
N GLN A 66 -15.35 -4.51 20.84
CA GLN A 66 -14.07 -3.93 21.18
C GLN A 66 -13.07 -4.06 20.04
N LYS A 67 -13.00 -5.21 19.37
CA LYS A 67 -12.10 -5.40 18.22
C LYS A 67 -12.43 -4.44 17.06
N LYS A 68 -13.71 -4.20 16.77
CA LYS A 68 -14.13 -3.21 15.76
C LYS A 68 -13.75 -1.79 16.18
N LYS A 69 -13.95 -1.44 17.45
CA LYS A 69 -13.55 -0.14 18.01
C LYS A 69 -12.05 0.10 17.89
N MET A 70 -11.23 -0.88 18.25
CA MET A 70 -9.77 -0.80 18.14
C MET A 70 -9.30 -0.67 16.68
N LYS A 71 -9.90 -1.44 15.75
CA LYS A 71 -9.62 -1.29 14.31
C LYS A 71 -9.94 0.12 13.79
N ARG A 72 -11.07 0.69 14.22
CA ARG A 72 -11.45 2.06 13.85
C ARG A 72 -10.44 3.07 14.37
N LEU A 73 -10.05 2.96 15.65
CA LEU A 73 -9.08 3.86 16.26
C LEU A 73 -7.72 3.78 15.55
N GLN A 74 -7.24 2.57 15.25
CA GLN A 74 -6.01 2.36 14.49
C GLN A 74 -6.08 3.06 13.12
N ARG A 75 -7.19 2.88 12.39
CA ARG A 75 -7.42 3.55 11.10
C ARG A 75 -7.39 5.08 11.22
N GLU A 76 -7.99 5.64 12.27
CA GLU A 76 -7.97 7.09 12.51
C GLU A 76 -6.54 7.60 12.81
N LEU A 77 -5.75 6.84 13.57
CA LEU A 77 -4.34 7.15 13.82
C LEU A 77 -3.50 7.09 12.54
N ASP A 78 -3.70 6.06 11.71
CA ASP A 78 -3.00 5.91 10.44
C ASP A 78 -3.33 7.04 9.46
N LEU A 79 -4.61 7.46 9.39
CA LEU A 79 -5.05 8.62 8.61
C LEU A 79 -4.37 9.91 9.10
N ARG A 80 -4.32 10.15 10.42
CA ARG A 80 -3.63 11.32 10.98
C ARG A 80 -2.14 11.32 10.64
N LYS A 81 -1.48 10.16 10.75
CA LYS A 81 -0.07 9.99 10.39
C LYS A 81 0.16 10.29 8.91
N ARG A 82 -0.67 9.73 8.01
CA ARG A 82 -0.60 9.99 6.56
C ARG A 82 -0.78 11.48 6.26
N ASN A 83 -1.79 12.13 6.83
CA ASN A 83 -2.04 13.57 6.60
C ASN A 83 -0.86 14.43 7.07
N ARG A 84 -0.22 14.07 8.20
CA ARG A 84 1.00 14.75 8.66
C ARG A 84 2.15 14.59 7.66
N LEU A 85 2.40 13.37 7.17
CA LEU A 85 3.45 13.09 6.19
C LEU A 85 3.21 13.80 4.86
N VAL A 86 1.95 13.84 4.39
CA VAL A 86 1.57 14.61 3.20
C VAL A 86 1.83 16.10 3.40
N LYS A 87 1.45 16.67 4.54
CA LYS A 87 1.70 18.08 4.85
C LYS A 87 3.20 18.39 4.83
N GLN A 88 4.03 17.51 5.39
CA GLN A 88 5.49 17.64 5.34
C GLN A 88 6.01 17.56 3.90
N ALA A 89 5.53 16.60 3.11
CA ALA A 89 5.92 16.44 1.71
C ALA A 89 5.55 17.65 0.84
N LYS A 90 4.37 18.25 1.05
CA LYS A 90 3.93 19.46 0.34
C LYS A 90 4.81 20.68 0.61
N ASN A 91 5.51 20.72 1.75
CA ASN A 91 6.43 21.81 2.07
C ASN A 91 7.79 21.68 1.36
N VAL A 92 8.15 20.48 0.87
CA VAL A 92 9.47 20.20 0.28
C VAL A 92 9.41 19.89 -1.20
N CYS A 93 8.28 19.39 -1.70
CA CYS A 93 8.08 19.02 -3.09
C CYS A 93 6.89 19.80 -3.67
N HIS A 94 7.18 20.62 -4.68
CA HIS A 94 6.19 21.31 -5.48
C HIS A 94 6.17 20.73 -6.90
N VAL A 95 5.04 20.17 -7.31
CA VAL A 95 4.85 19.68 -8.68
C VAL A 95 4.58 20.90 -9.58
N PRO A 96 5.38 21.15 -10.63
CA PRO A 96 5.20 22.32 -11.48
C PRO A 96 3.84 22.28 -12.20
N ASN A 97 3.11 23.41 -12.19
CA ASN A 97 1.80 23.51 -12.85
C ASN A 97 1.87 23.32 -14.38
N ASN A 98 3.00 23.68 -15.00
CA ASN A 98 3.21 23.55 -16.44
C ASN A 98 3.69 22.16 -16.86
N LEU A 99 3.71 21.17 -15.96
CA LEU A 99 4.18 19.81 -16.27
C LEU A 99 3.35 19.16 -17.41
N LYS A 100 2.05 19.49 -17.49
CA LYS A 100 1.15 19.08 -18.59
C LYS A 100 1.56 19.63 -19.96
N GLU A 101 2.35 20.69 -20.03
CA GLU A 101 2.78 21.28 -21.32
C GLU A 101 4.10 20.67 -21.81
N LYS A 102 4.73 19.83 -20.99
CA LYS A 102 6.04 19.21 -21.22
C LYS A 102 5.91 17.76 -21.68
N ASN A 103 6.97 17.24 -22.26
CA ASN A 103 7.14 15.81 -22.44
C ASN A 103 7.83 15.25 -21.19
N VAL A 104 7.13 14.35 -20.50
CA VAL A 104 7.49 13.93 -19.15
C VAL A 104 7.71 12.43 -19.12
N LEU A 105 8.79 11.99 -18.49
CA LEU A 105 9.04 10.58 -18.23
C LEU A 105 9.01 10.32 -16.72
N ALA A 106 8.06 9.53 -16.25
CA ALA A 106 8.09 8.98 -14.89
C ALA A 106 8.90 7.69 -14.88
N ILE A 107 9.70 7.51 -13.83
CA ILE A 107 10.54 6.33 -13.64
C ILE A 107 10.36 5.86 -12.19
N ASP A 108 9.81 4.65 -12.02
CA ASP A 108 9.85 3.92 -10.75
C ASP A 108 11.14 3.09 -10.71
N LEU A 109 12.19 3.71 -10.14
CA LEU A 109 13.55 3.21 -10.24
C LEU A 109 13.83 2.08 -9.23
N SER A 110 14.36 0.98 -9.74
CA SER A 110 14.74 -0.19 -8.94
C SER A 110 16.11 -0.73 -9.36
N THR A 111 16.61 -1.71 -8.62
CA THR A 111 17.88 -2.40 -8.89
C THR A 111 17.73 -3.66 -9.76
N THR A 112 16.49 -4.05 -10.09
CA THR A 112 16.15 -5.29 -10.81
C THR A 112 15.15 -5.07 -11.94
N SER A 113 14.08 -4.32 -11.68
CA SER A 113 12.96 -4.09 -12.60
C SER A 113 12.46 -2.67 -12.43
N THR A 114 12.59 -1.85 -13.47
CA THR A 114 12.24 -0.42 -13.45
C THR A 114 11.06 -0.16 -14.35
N GLY A 115 9.99 0.38 -13.79
CA GLY A 115 8.84 0.84 -14.55
C GLY A 115 9.07 2.23 -15.13
N ILE A 116 8.61 2.46 -16.34
CA ILE A 116 8.57 3.80 -16.94
C ILE A 116 7.22 4.09 -17.58
N ALA A 117 6.81 5.35 -17.51
CA ALA A 117 5.67 5.88 -18.25
C ALA A 117 6.03 7.23 -18.86
N TYR A 118 5.64 7.46 -20.11
CA TYR A 118 5.94 8.65 -20.88
C TYR A 118 4.65 9.38 -21.24
N SER A 119 4.64 10.68 -20.95
CA SER A 119 3.62 11.60 -21.36
C SER A 119 4.13 12.55 -22.43
N GLN A 120 3.31 12.72 -23.47
CA GLN A 120 3.46 13.77 -24.46
C GLN A 120 2.44 14.86 -24.15
N LYS A 121 2.90 15.97 -23.57
CA LYS A 121 2.05 17.13 -23.23
C LYS A 121 0.79 16.74 -22.45
N GLY A 122 0.99 16.04 -21.34
CA GLY A 122 -0.08 15.68 -20.41
C GLY A 122 -0.83 14.39 -20.76
N GLU A 123 -0.71 13.87 -21.98
CA GLU A 123 -1.28 12.59 -22.37
C GLU A 123 -0.26 11.48 -22.17
N ILE A 124 -0.57 10.43 -21.38
CA ILE A 124 0.32 9.29 -21.19
C ILE A 124 0.15 8.32 -22.36
N VAL A 125 1.16 8.22 -23.21
CA VAL A 125 1.06 7.51 -24.51
C VAL A 125 1.90 6.24 -24.58
N ARG A 126 2.86 6.05 -23.66
CA ARG A 126 3.72 4.86 -23.63
C ARG A 126 4.11 4.49 -22.22
N TRP A 127 4.30 3.21 -21.97
CA TRP A 127 4.85 2.67 -20.73
C TRP A 127 5.57 1.35 -21.04
N LYS A 128 6.51 0.96 -20.19
CA LYS A 128 7.13 -0.37 -20.23
C LYS A 128 7.89 -0.68 -18.95
N THR A 129 8.25 -1.95 -18.78
CA THR A 129 9.21 -2.38 -17.76
C THR A 129 10.59 -2.59 -18.38
N ILE A 130 11.65 -2.14 -17.71
CA ILE A 130 13.05 -2.43 -18.04
C ILE A 130 13.59 -3.38 -16.98
N LYS A 131 14.02 -4.58 -17.41
CA LYS A 131 14.60 -5.59 -16.52
C LYS A 131 16.04 -5.87 -16.92
N ALA A 132 16.88 -6.15 -15.93
CA ALA A 132 18.25 -6.57 -16.17
C ALA A 132 18.68 -7.64 -15.16
N GLU A 133 19.44 -8.61 -15.64
CA GLU A 133 19.99 -9.70 -14.83
C GLU A 133 21.52 -9.60 -14.74
N ASP A 134 22.02 -9.74 -13.52
CA ASP A 134 23.44 -9.85 -13.16
C ASP A 134 23.51 -10.22 -11.68
N LYS A 135 24.62 -10.78 -11.21
CA LYS A 135 24.83 -11.02 -9.77
C LYS A 135 25.15 -9.71 -9.04
N ASP A 136 25.94 -8.85 -9.68
CA ASP A 136 26.33 -7.55 -9.14
C ASP A 136 25.24 -6.51 -9.41
N PHE A 137 24.70 -5.90 -8.35
CA PHE A 137 23.64 -4.90 -8.48
C PHE A 137 24.11 -3.66 -9.25
N ARG A 138 25.41 -3.31 -9.22
CA ARG A 138 25.94 -2.16 -9.98
C ARG A 138 25.94 -2.45 -11.46
N LYS A 139 26.29 -3.69 -11.86
CA LYS A 139 26.21 -4.13 -13.27
C LYS A 139 24.77 -4.22 -13.74
N ARG A 140 23.85 -4.73 -12.91
CA ARG A 140 22.40 -4.69 -13.21
C ARG A 140 21.91 -3.25 -13.39
N GLY A 141 22.21 -2.40 -12.41
CA GLY A 141 21.86 -0.98 -12.44
C GLY A 141 22.39 -0.29 -13.68
N ALA A 142 23.67 -0.47 -14.02
CA ALA A 142 24.26 0.08 -15.24
C ALA A 142 23.51 -0.35 -16.51
N LYS A 143 23.14 -1.63 -16.65
CA LYS A 143 22.33 -2.12 -17.78
C LYS A 143 20.95 -1.44 -17.86
N ILE A 144 20.27 -1.26 -16.72
CA ILE A 144 18.99 -0.52 -16.64
C ILE A 144 19.20 0.93 -17.07
N ILE A 145 20.23 1.60 -16.54
CA ILE A 145 20.54 2.99 -16.86
C ILE A 145 20.92 3.15 -18.34
N GLU A 146 21.67 2.22 -18.94
CA GLU A 146 22.00 2.26 -20.37
C GLU A 146 20.74 2.24 -21.25
N GLU A 147 19.75 1.40 -20.92
CA GLU A 147 18.47 1.37 -21.62
C GLU A 147 17.67 2.66 -21.41
N LEU A 148 17.65 3.21 -20.19
CA LEU A 148 17.04 4.51 -19.92
C LEU A 148 17.71 5.63 -20.72
N VAL A 149 19.04 5.66 -20.78
CA VAL A 149 19.80 6.67 -21.54
C VAL A 149 19.51 6.59 -23.03
N LYS A 150 19.32 5.39 -23.59
CA LYS A 150 18.86 5.23 -24.99
C LYS A 150 17.50 5.86 -25.21
N ILE A 151 16.59 5.80 -24.24
CA ILE A 151 15.26 6.44 -24.30
C ILE A 151 15.40 7.95 -24.15
N LEU A 152 16.14 8.42 -23.14
CA LEU A 152 16.38 9.84 -22.88
C LEU A 152 17.00 10.57 -24.09
N LYS A 153 17.89 9.90 -24.83
CA LYS A 153 18.52 10.48 -26.03
C LYS A 153 17.64 10.46 -27.28
N LYS A 154 16.66 9.55 -27.35
CA LYS A 154 15.74 9.42 -28.51
C LYS A 154 14.51 10.32 -28.37
N GLY A 155 14.01 10.48 -27.14
CA GLY A 155 12.84 11.28 -26.85
C GLY A 155 13.17 12.76 -26.67
N LYS A 156 12.25 13.64 -27.07
CA LYS A 156 12.25 15.03 -26.60
C LYS A 156 11.72 15.06 -25.17
N ILE A 157 12.44 14.49 -24.21
CA ILE A 157 12.03 14.48 -22.80
C ILE A 157 12.53 15.78 -22.18
N ASP A 158 11.61 16.60 -21.71
CA ASP A 158 11.94 17.88 -21.06
C ASP A 158 12.14 17.67 -19.55
N PHE A 159 11.45 16.68 -19.00
CA PHE A 159 11.27 16.55 -17.56
C PHE A 159 11.18 15.09 -17.12
N VAL A 160 11.82 14.74 -16.01
CA VAL A 160 11.77 13.40 -15.40
C VAL A 160 11.19 13.47 -14.00
N VAL A 161 10.23 12.58 -13.71
CA VAL A 161 9.64 12.40 -12.38
C VAL A 161 10.17 11.11 -11.78
N LEU A 162 10.73 11.20 -10.58
CA LEU A 162 11.25 10.09 -9.79
C LEU A 162 10.52 9.99 -8.47
N GLU A 163 10.25 8.78 -8.00
CA GLU A 163 9.88 8.58 -6.60
C GLU A 163 11.09 8.81 -5.69
N ASP A 164 10.89 9.49 -4.56
CA ASP A 164 11.95 9.63 -3.55
C ASP A 164 12.20 8.31 -2.81
N VAL A 165 13.46 8.08 -2.42
CA VAL A 165 13.82 6.85 -1.72
C VAL A 165 13.32 6.92 -0.28
N TYR A 166 12.47 5.96 0.09
CA TYR A 166 11.92 5.88 1.43
C TYR A 166 13.02 5.60 2.49
N LEU A 167 13.24 6.54 3.40
CA LEU A 167 14.26 6.44 4.47
C LEU A 167 14.04 5.29 5.45
N GLY A 168 12.83 4.72 5.52
CA GLY A 168 12.55 3.55 6.37
C GLY A 168 12.90 2.20 5.74
N LEU A 169 13.60 2.19 4.60
CA LEU A 169 14.16 0.97 4.01
C LEU A 169 15.34 0.44 4.84
N ASN A 170 15.65 -0.84 4.65
CA ASN A 170 16.90 -1.41 5.14
C ASN A 170 18.08 -0.59 4.56
N SER A 171 19.08 -0.28 5.39
CA SER A 171 20.25 0.50 4.99
C SER A 171 20.96 -0.06 3.75
N SER A 172 20.99 -1.39 3.56
CA SER A 172 21.56 -2.01 2.36
C SER A 172 20.77 -1.65 1.10
N VAL A 173 19.44 -1.73 1.16
CA VAL A 173 18.54 -1.39 0.04
C VAL A 173 18.60 0.10 -0.27
N LEU A 174 18.61 0.94 0.77
CA LEU A 174 18.75 2.39 0.65
C LEU A 174 20.06 2.76 -0.06
N THR A 175 21.19 2.15 0.32
CA THR A 175 22.49 2.39 -0.31
C THR A 175 22.46 1.97 -1.78
N MET A 176 21.97 0.76 -2.10
CA MET A 176 21.91 0.29 -3.49
C MET A 176 21.03 1.18 -4.37
N LEU A 177 19.84 1.55 -3.91
CA LEU A 177 18.94 2.45 -4.66
C LEU A 177 19.54 3.85 -4.82
N SER A 178 20.22 4.37 -3.79
CA SER A 178 20.89 5.67 -3.86
C SER A 178 22.01 5.69 -4.88
N GLU A 179 22.81 4.62 -4.97
CA GLU A 179 23.84 4.48 -5.99
C GLU A 179 23.24 4.45 -7.41
N VAL A 180 22.21 3.63 -7.65
CA VAL A 180 21.56 3.55 -8.97
C VAL A 180 20.85 4.85 -9.34
N ARG A 181 20.23 5.55 -8.36
CA ARG A 181 19.69 6.90 -8.57
C ARG A 181 20.78 7.87 -8.99
N GLY A 182 21.95 7.84 -8.35
CA GLY A 182 23.12 8.62 -8.77
C GLY A 182 23.56 8.32 -10.21
N MET A 183 23.56 7.04 -10.60
CA MET A 183 23.86 6.62 -11.98
C MET A 183 22.85 7.19 -12.99
N LEU A 184 21.57 7.36 -12.62
CA LEU A 184 20.55 7.98 -13.46
C LEU A 184 20.61 9.52 -13.44
N THR A 185 20.90 10.13 -12.30
CA THR A 185 20.96 11.60 -12.19
C THR A 185 22.07 12.18 -13.06
N TYR A 186 23.22 11.52 -13.16
CA TYR A 186 24.33 11.99 -14.00
C TYR A 186 23.94 12.22 -15.48
N PRO A 187 23.37 11.25 -16.22
CA PRO A 187 22.95 11.48 -17.60
C PRO A 187 21.81 12.49 -17.74
N LEU A 188 20.89 12.59 -16.78
CA LEU A 188 19.83 13.61 -16.80
C LEU A 188 20.43 15.03 -16.78
N VAL A 189 21.39 15.27 -15.88
CA VAL A 189 22.14 16.54 -15.82
C VAL A 189 22.90 16.78 -17.12
N LYS A 190 23.57 15.77 -17.68
CA LYS A 190 24.31 15.90 -18.95
C LYS A 190 23.42 16.20 -20.15
N LEU A 191 22.18 15.74 -20.14
CA LEU A 191 21.19 15.99 -21.19
C LEU A 191 20.37 17.26 -20.95
N ASN A 192 20.63 17.99 -19.86
CA ASN A 192 19.86 19.17 -19.46
C ASN A 192 18.36 18.88 -19.32
N ILE A 193 18.04 17.73 -18.72
CA ILE A 193 16.67 17.29 -18.41
C ILE A 193 16.38 17.62 -16.96
N ASP A 194 15.28 18.33 -16.73
CA ASP A 194 14.84 18.70 -15.38
C ASP A 194 14.34 17.48 -14.60
N ILE A 195 14.52 17.51 -13.28
CA ILE A 195 14.20 16.39 -12.39
C ILE A 195 13.27 16.86 -11.28
N LEU A 196 12.18 16.13 -11.07
CA LEU A 196 11.31 16.24 -9.90
C LEU A 196 11.35 14.94 -9.12
N ILE A 197 11.77 15.05 -7.86
CA ILE A 197 11.76 13.95 -6.90
C ILE A 197 10.49 14.09 -6.04
N VAL A 198 9.58 13.13 -6.14
CA VAL A 198 8.27 13.17 -5.51
C VAL A 198 8.21 12.14 -4.38
N PRO A 199 7.90 12.56 -3.13
CA PRO A 199 7.72 11.61 -2.04
C PRO A 199 6.55 10.64 -2.32
N PRO A 200 6.70 9.33 -2.00
CA PRO A 200 5.66 8.32 -2.23
C PRO A 200 4.29 8.72 -1.65
N VAL A 201 4.30 9.28 -0.43
CA VAL A 201 3.10 9.72 0.26
C VAL A 201 2.37 10.86 -0.45
N LEU A 202 3.10 11.69 -1.22
CA LEU A 202 2.53 12.86 -1.88
C LEU A 202 1.74 12.45 -3.12
N TRP A 203 2.34 11.71 -4.05
CA TRP A 203 1.64 11.29 -5.27
C TRP A 203 0.53 10.28 -4.96
N LYS A 204 0.76 9.33 -4.04
CA LYS A 204 -0.28 8.39 -3.59
C LYS A 204 -1.46 9.06 -2.90
N HIS A 205 -1.28 10.26 -2.32
CA HIS A 205 -2.38 11.01 -1.73
C HIS A 205 -3.27 11.72 -2.76
N ARG A 206 -2.77 11.94 -3.97
CA ARG A 206 -3.57 12.48 -5.08
C ARG A 206 -4.48 11.43 -5.71
N ILE A 207 -4.24 10.15 -5.43
CA ILE A 207 -5.07 9.05 -5.89
C ILE A 207 -6.08 8.69 -4.82
N GLU A 208 -7.37 8.72 -5.16
CA GLU A 208 -8.45 8.39 -4.23
C GLU A 208 -8.44 6.90 -3.87
N GLY A 209 -8.63 6.58 -2.59
CA GLY A 209 -8.84 5.20 -2.13
C GLY A 209 -7.58 4.35 -1.93
N VAL A 210 -6.37 4.89 -2.10
CA VAL A 210 -5.13 4.12 -1.91
C VAL A 210 -5.06 3.51 -0.49
N PRO A 211 -4.91 2.18 -0.37
CA PRO A 211 -4.79 1.48 0.91
C PRO A 211 -3.56 1.88 1.73
N PHE A 212 -3.54 1.48 3.01
CA PHE A 212 -2.42 1.76 3.91
C PHE A 212 -1.28 0.76 3.77
N HIS A 213 -1.59 -0.53 3.59
CA HIS A 213 -0.60 -1.59 3.54
C HIS A 213 0.03 -1.68 2.16
N ARG A 214 1.35 -1.93 2.10
CA ARG A 214 2.11 -1.94 0.86
C ARG A 214 1.63 -2.99 -0.15
N GLU A 215 1.30 -4.20 0.30
CA GLU A 215 0.80 -5.26 -0.60
C GLU A 215 -0.56 -4.88 -1.21
N GLU A 216 -1.47 -4.35 -0.39
CA GLU A 216 -2.75 -3.81 -0.86
C GLU A 216 -2.58 -2.62 -1.82
N GLN A 217 -1.55 -1.79 -1.61
CA GLN A 217 -1.22 -0.70 -2.53
C GLN A 217 -0.79 -1.22 -3.89
N LYS A 218 0.03 -2.27 -3.97
CA LYS A 218 0.47 -2.84 -5.25
C LYS A 218 -0.70 -3.34 -6.07
N GLU A 219 -1.55 -4.17 -5.46
CA GLU A 219 -2.77 -4.68 -6.10
C GLU A 219 -3.69 -3.53 -6.55
N PHE A 220 -3.82 -2.50 -5.71
CA PHE A 220 -4.61 -1.32 -6.03
C PHE A 220 -4.05 -0.55 -7.24
N MET A 221 -2.74 -0.35 -7.33
CA MET A 221 -2.11 0.38 -8.43
C MET A 221 -2.22 -0.40 -9.75
N MET A 222 -2.02 -1.72 -9.71
CA MET A 222 -2.22 -2.58 -10.89
C MET A 222 -3.68 -2.55 -11.38
N LYS A 223 -4.64 -2.58 -10.45
CA LYS A 223 -6.07 -2.46 -10.79
C LYS A 223 -6.38 -1.10 -11.41
N LYS A 224 -5.88 -0.01 -10.81
CA LYS A 224 -6.09 1.35 -11.34
C LYS A 224 -5.45 1.53 -12.71
N PHE A 225 -4.25 1.00 -12.90
CA PHE A 225 -3.62 0.96 -14.21
C PHE A 225 -4.54 0.32 -15.25
N LEU A 226 -5.05 -0.89 -14.99
CA LEU A 226 -5.98 -1.59 -15.89
C LEU A 226 -7.26 -0.78 -16.16
N GLU A 227 -7.84 -0.15 -15.14
CA GLU A 227 -9.02 0.71 -15.29
C GLU A 227 -8.76 1.90 -16.24
N TYR A 228 -7.53 2.42 -16.29
CA TYR A 228 -7.19 3.60 -17.07
C TYR A 228 -6.61 3.30 -18.46
N THR A 229 -5.92 2.19 -18.63
CA THR A 229 -5.29 1.82 -19.91
C THR A 229 -6.11 0.79 -20.69
N GLY A 230 -6.96 0.00 -20.01
CA GLY A 230 -7.60 -1.17 -20.60
C GLY A 230 -6.65 -2.37 -20.78
N GLU A 231 -5.39 -2.26 -20.33
CA GLU A 231 -4.36 -3.27 -20.48
C GLU A 231 -3.84 -3.76 -19.13
N ASN A 232 -3.42 -5.04 -19.06
CA ASN A 232 -2.76 -5.55 -17.86
C ASN A 232 -1.32 -5.00 -17.78
N PRO A 233 -0.86 -4.52 -16.62
CA PRO A 233 0.50 -4.05 -16.48
C PRO A 233 1.50 -5.22 -16.52
N ASP A 234 2.64 -5.00 -17.18
CA ASP A 234 3.74 -5.99 -17.25
C ASP A 234 4.41 -6.28 -15.89
N SER A 235 4.25 -5.37 -14.93
CA SER A 235 4.80 -5.42 -13.57
C SER A 235 4.08 -4.45 -12.63
N ASP A 236 4.28 -4.59 -11.33
CA ASP A 236 3.91 -3.55 -10.37
C ASP A 236 4.72 -2.26 -10.60
N ASP A 237 5.99 -2.35 -11.00
CA ASP A 237 6.84 -1.18 -11.25
C ASP A 237 6.27 -0.26 -12.36
N VAL A 238 5.77 -0.83 -13.47
CA VAL A 238 5.17 -0.03 -14.56
C VAL A 238 3.84 0.60 -14.15
N ALA A 239 3.06 -0.10 -13.31
CA ALA A 239 1.83 0.44 -12.76
C ALA A 239 2.12 1.64 -11.83
N ASP A 240 3.12 1.52 -10.95
CA ASP A 240 3.57 2.60 -10.07
C ASP A 240 4.10 3.79 -10.88
N ALA A 241 4.94 3.56 -11.90
CA ALA A 241 5.43 4.63 -12.78
C ALA A 241 4.30 5.37 -13.51
N TYR A 242 3.33 4.64 -14.06
CA TYR A 242 2.15 5.22 -14.73
C TYR A 242 1.29 6.03 -13.77
N MET A 243 0.96 5.45 -12.61
CA MET A 243 0.09 6.08 -11.62
C MET A 243 0.76 7.30 -10.97
N MET A 244 2.09 7.25 -10.75
CA MET A 244 2.86 8.41 -10.31
C MET A 244 2.84 9.53 -11.35
N LEU A 245 3.05 9.20 -12.64
CA LEU A 245 3.00 10.20 -13.71
C LEU A 245 1.63 10.87 -13.75
N ARG A 246 0.57 10.06 -13.74
CA ARG A 246 -0.81 10.54 -13.74
C ARG A 246 -1.08 11.47 -12.55
N ALA A 247 -0.70 11.07 -11.34
CA ALA A 247 -0.87 11.88 -10.14
C ALA A 247 -0.11 13.22 -10.20
N CYS A 248 1.04 13.27 -10.88
CA CYS A 248 1.79 14.50 -11.07
C CYS A 248 1.20 15.38 -12.19
N LEU A 249 0.52 14.77 -13.16
CA LEU A 249 -0.16 15.47 -14.23
C LEU A 249 -1.59 15.88 -13.87
N GLU A 250 -2.21 15.36 -12.81
CA GLU A 250 -3.52 15.82 -12.33
C GLU A 250 -3.37 17.00 -11.35
N ASP A 251 -4.32 17.95 -11.39
CA ASP A 251 -4.34 19.16 -10.53
C ASP A 251 -4.81 18.84 -9.09
#